data_AF-A8RCW3-F1
#
_entry.id   AF-A8RCW3-F1
#
_cell.length_a   1.000
_cell.length_b   1.000
_cell.length_c   1.000
_cell.angle_alpha   90.00
_cell.angle_beta   90.00
_cell.angle_gamma   90.00
#
_symmetry.space_group_name_H-M   'P 1'
#
loop_
_entity.id
_entity.type
_entity.pdbx_description
1 polymer ?
#
loop_
_entity_poly.entity_id
_entity_poly.type
_entity_poly.pdbx_seq_one_letter_code
_entity_poly.pdbx_strand_id
1 'polypeptide(L)' 'MKKMNITNRQYLIEQLEDPNFIDDSGASYEATIYYNIACPYFCVDERALCHKKMDKVNREMCFKCKEKWLDSEIDT' A
#
# COMPACT_ATOMS: atom_id res chain seq x y z
N MET A 1 19.22 16.20 -5.43
CA MET A 1 17.76 16.37 -5.17
C MET A 1 17.44 15.57 -3.91
N LYS A 2 16.80 16.17 -2.90
CA LYS A 2 16.31 15.40 -1.74
C LYS A 2 15.22 14.46 -2.28
N LYS A 3 15.37 13.13 -2.13
CA LYS A 3 14.23 12.22 -2.26
C LYS A 3 13.19 12.71 -1.24
N MET A 4 12.02 13.13 -1.73
CA MET A 4 10.89 13.32 -0.84
C MET A 4 10.44 11.92 -0.45
N ASN A 5 10.49 11.60 0.84
CA ASN A 5 9.93 10.35 1.34
C ASN A 5 8.41 10.46 1.26
N ILE A 6 7.83 10.09 0.11
CA ILE A 6 6.38 10.03 -0.07
C ILE A 6 5.86 8.74 0.56
N THR A 7 4.70 8.80 1.21
CA THR A 7 4.03 7.62 1.74
C THR A 7 3.19 6.96 0.65
N ASN A 8 2.82 5.69 0.84
CA ASN A 8 1.86 5.04 -0.06
C ASN A 8 0.56 5.83 -0.19
N ARG A 9 0.09 6.47 0.89
CA ARG A 9 -1.11 7.34 0.86
C ARG A 9 -0.93 8.52 -0.09
N GLN A 10 0.19 9.24 0.05
CA GLN A 10 0.48 10.41 -0.79
C GLN A 10 0.58 9.99 -2.27
N TYR A 11 1.32 8.91 -2.52
CA TYR A 11 1.48 8.29 -3.82
C TYR A 11 0.14 7.97 -4.49
N LEU A 12 -0.78 7.34 -3.75
CA LEU A 12 -2.11 6.99 -4.27
C LEU A 12 -2.97 8.22 -4.57
N ILE A 13 -2.89 9.27 -3.75
CA ILE A 13 -3.61 10.52 -4.02
C ILE A 13 -3.08 11.14 -5.31
N GLU A 14 -1.76 11.27 -5.47
CA GLU A 14 -1.14 11.83 -6.66
C GLU A 14 -1.49 11.03 -7.94
N GLN A 15 -1.45 9.68 -7.89
CA GLN A 15 -1.91 8.80 -8.97
C GLN A 15 -3.39 9.00 -9.33
N LEU A 16 -4.26 9.15 -8.33
CA LEU A 16 -5.71 9.29 -8.55
C LEU A 16 -6.10 10.69 -9.04
N GLU A 17 -5.30 11.72 -8.73
CA GLU A 17 -5.52 13.10 -9.16
C GLU A 17 -4.97 13.38 -10.57
N ASP A 18 -3.96 12.62 -11.03
CA ASP A 18 -3.40 12.74 -12.38
C ASP A 18 -3.37 11.38 -13.11
N PRO A 19 -4.28 11.14 -14.08
CA PRO A 19 -4.30 9.92 -14.88
C PRO A 19 -3.03 9.67 -15.72
N ASN A 20 -2.17 10.68 -15.89
CA ASN A 20 -0.88 10.56 -16.57
C ASN A 20 0.29 10.47 -15.59
N PHE A 21 0.04 10.36 -14.28
CA PHE A 21 1.10 10.21 -13.32
C PHE A 21 1.81 8.87 -13.55
N ILE A 22 3.11 8.95 -13.79
CA ILE A 22 4.01 7.82 -13.99
C ILE A 22 5.07 7.97 -12.92
N ASP A 23 5.08 7.04 -11.97
CA ASP A 23 6.13 6.98 -10.98
C ASP A 23 7.40 6.35 -11.55
N ASP A 24 8.48 6.34 -10.76
CA ASP A 24 9.76 5.76 -11.17
C ASP A 24 9.69 4.24 -11.46
N SER A 25 8.59 3.60 -11.08
CA SER A 25 8.30 2.18 -11.25
C SER A 25 7.27 1.89 -12.36
N GLY A 26 6.76 2.91 -13.05
CA GLY A 26 5.86 2.78 -14.20
C GLY A 26 4.46 2.27 -13.85
N ALA A 27 4.00 2.42 -12.61
CA ALA A 27 2.67 1.98 -12.22
C ALA A 27 1.59 2.89 -12.85
N SER A 28 0.63 2.26 -13.53
CA SER A 28 -0.49 2.98 -14.15
C SER A 28 -1.65 3.21 -13.17
N TYR A 29 -2.51 4.19 -13.49
CA TYR A 29 -3.79 4.39 -12.79
C TYR A 29 -4.62 3.09 -12.67
N GLU A 30 -4.66 2.27 -13.72
CA GLU A 30 -5.41 0.99 -13.71
C GLU A 30 -4.81 -0.01 -12.71
N ALA A 31 -3.48 -0.14 -12.68
CA ALA A 31 -2.80 -0.97 -11.69
C ALA A 31 -3.11 -0.50 -10.26
N THR A 32 -3.11 0.82 -10.05
CA THR A 32 -3.48 1.43 -8.77
C THR A 32 -4.89 1.04 -8.33
N ILE A 33 -5.90 1.10 -9.20
CA ILE A 33 -7.26 0.67 -8.86
C ILE A 33 -7.33 -0.83 -8.55
N TYR A 34 -6.61 -1.65 -9.32
CA TYR A 34 -6.61 -3.10 -9.17
C TYR A 34 -5.98 -3.56 -7.83
N TYR A 35 -4.79 -3.04 -7.48
CA TYR A 35 -4.03 -3.52 -6.33
C TYR A 35 -4.56 -3.06 -4.97
N ASN A 36 -5.32 -1.96 -4.91
CA ASN A 36 -5.73 -1.38 -3.63
C ASN A 36 -6.86 -2.12 -2.90
N ILE A 37 -7.51 -3.08 -3.55
CA ILE A 37 -8.58 -3.90 -2.94
C ILE A 37 -7.99 -4.99 -2.02
N ALA A 38 -6.78 -5.48 -2.30
CA ALA A 38 -6.17 -6.58 -1.53
C ALA A 38 -5.48 -6.09 -0.24
N CYS A 39 -5.25 -7.03 0.70
CA CYS A 39 -4.40 -6.76 1.87
C CYS A 39 -2.98 -6.39 1.40
N PRO A 40 -2.36 -5.31 1.94
CA PRO A 40 -1.04 -4.87 1.49
C PRO A 40 0.10 -5.83 1.87
N TYR A 41 -0.16 -6.75 2.80
CA TYR A 41 0.81 -7.73 3.26
C TYR A 41 0.30 -9.14 2.99
N PHE A 42 1.16 -10.00 2.45
CA PHE A 42 0.87 -11.42 2.33
C PHE A 42 0.84 -12.06 3.72
N CYS A 43 0.05 -13.11 3.94
CA CYS A 43 -0.19 -13.65 5.29
C CYS A 43 1.04 -14.23 6.00
N VAL A 44 2.11 -14.52 5.26
CA VAL A 44 3.40 -14.95 5.81
C VAL A 44 4.40 -13.79 5.97
N ASP A 45 4.10 -12.60 5.44
CA ASP A 45 4.90 -11.39 5.65
C ASP A 45 4.86 -11.00 7.14
N GLU A 46 6.00 -10.70 7.73
CA GLU A 46 6.11 -10.34 9.15
C GLU A 46 5.43 -9.01 9.52
N ARG A 47 5.24 -8.13 8.52
CA ARG A 47 4.51 -6.86 8.67
C ARG A 47 3.00 -7.09 8.82
N ALA A 48 2.50 -8.24 8.33
CA ALA A 48 1.10 -8.59 8.46
C ALA A 48 0.74 -8.86 9.93
N LEU A 49 -0.31 -8.23 10.44
CA LEU A 49 -0.79 -8.50 11.81
C LEU A 49 -1.25 -9.95 12.00
N CYS A 50 -1.58 -10.64 10.89
CA CYS A 50 -1.94 -12.06 10.87
C CYS A 50 -0.75 -13.01 10.76
N HIS A 51 0.50 -12.51 10.75
CA HIS A 51 1.69 -13.35 10.69
C HIS A 51 1.64 -14.44 11.78
N LYS A 52 1.65 -15.71 11.35
CA LYS A 52 1.51 -16.91 12.21
C LYS A 52 0.22 -16.98 13.05
N LYS A 53 -0.82 -16.20 12.70
CA LYS A 53 -2.11 -16.09 13.40
C LYS A 53 -3.30 -16.08 12.42
N MET A 54 -3.21 -16.89 11.36
CA MET A 54 -4.20 -16.91 10.27
C MET A 54 -5.62 -17.27 10.75
N ASP A 55 -5.73 -18.09 11.79
CA ASP A 55 -6.97 -18.47 12.45
C ASP A 55 -7.66 -17.31 13.19
N LYS A 56 -6.96 -16.19 13.39
CA LYS A 56 -7.45 -15.02 14.14
C LYS A 56 -7.71 -13.81 13.25
N VAL A 57 -7.59 -13.95 11.94
CA VAL A 57 -7.81 -12.86 10.97
C VAL A 57 -9.22 -12.30 11.13
N ASN A 58 -9.30 -10.97 11.23
CA ASN A 58 -10.57 -10.26 11.27
C ASN A 58 -10.44 -8.91 10.52
N ARG A 59 -11.58 -8.27 10.30
CA ARG A 59 -11.66 -7.01 9.55
C ARG A 59 -10.83 -5.88 10.17
N GLU A 60 -10.79 -5.79 11.49
CA GLU A 60 -10.02 -4.76 12.21
C GLU A 60 -8.51 -4.93 11.97
N MET A 61 -8.01 -6.17 11.96
CA MET A 61 -6.61 -6.46 11.63
C MET A 61 -6.27 -6.04 10.21
N CYS A 62 -7.13 -6.36 9.23
CA CYS A 62 -6.91 -5.96 7.83
C CYS A 62 -6.92 -4.43 7.67
N PHE A 63 -7.85 -3.74 8.34
CA PHE A 63 -7.90 -2.28 8.34
C PHE A 63 -6.62 -1.67 8.90
N LYS A 64 -6.14 -2.15 10.06
CA LYS A 64 -4.88 -1.68 10.65
C LYS A 64 -3.66 -1.99 9.78
N CYS A 65 -3.64 -3.13 9.09
CA CYS A 65 -2.57 -3.42 8.13
C CYS A 65 -2.57 -2.42 6.98
N LYS A 66 -3.75 -2.08 6.44
CA LYS A 66 -3.87 -1.09 5.35
C LYS A 66 -3.47 0.31 5.81
N GLU A 67 -3.92 0.78 6.96
CA GLU A 67 -3.49 2.08 7.49
C GLU A 67 -1.98 2.16 7.69
N LYS A 68 -1.37 1.13 8.28
CA LYS A 68 0.09 1.08 8.44
C LYS A 68 0.84 1.14 7.12
N TRP A 69 0.35 0.43 6.09
CA TRP A 69 0.95 0.47 4.76
C TRP A 69 0.76 1.84 4.10
N LEU A 70 -0.43 2.43 4.21
CA LEU A 70 -0.71 3.78 3.69
C LEU A 70 0.24 4.82 4.29
N ASP A 71 0.56 4.68 5.57
CA ASP A 71 1.46 5.61 6.27
C ASP A 71 2.95 5.25 6.13
N SER A 72 3.29 4.10 5.54
CA SER A 72 4.69 3.75 5.28
C SER A 72 5.22 4.47 4.05
N GLU A 73 6.51 4.80 4.08
CA GLU A 73 7.23 5.32 2.91
C GLU A 73 7.16 4.30 1.76
N ILE A 74 7.12 4.80 0.52
CA ILE A 74 7.30 3.94 -0.64
C ILE A 74 8.73 3.37 -0.62
N ASP A 75 8.87 2.06 -0.86
CA ASP A 75 10.18 1.47 -1.09
C ASP A 75 10.62 1.86 -2.52
N THR A 76 11.50 2.87 -2.62
CA THR A 76 12.14 3.31 -3.87
C THR A 76 13.40 2.52 -4.21
#